data_AF-A0A1G0JGY8-F1
#
_entry.id   AF-A0A1G0JGY8-F1
#
_cell.length_a   1.000
_cell.length_b   1.000
_cell.length_c   1.000
_cell.angle_alpha   90.00
_cell.angle_beta   90.00
_cell.angle_gamma   90.00
#
_symmetry.space_group_name_H-M   'P 1'
#
loop_
_entity.id
_entity.type
_entity.pdbx_description
1 polymer ?
#
loop_
_entity_poly.entity_id
_entity_poly.type
_entity_poly.pdbx_seq_one_letter_code
_entity_poly.pdbx_strand_id
1 'polypeptide(L)'
;GTEHFHGDFLHFQLSNAQPPQRFDIIVLQQSAQYSDPVVLLARVKDCLREGGQLLIADEFLLDDSRRVHEPLPLLQHFLQLATRCGFHIERQQELGALVAPGLGLFRNLLLQHQVTLCTMLSLDSQSVQQLADRLQTMQQEFSEARLGYTLIDLRLGAIDAHDPVFGTIHEFALHEVGPLFESSFNGPFDADVWRWKYGDGRGRAVCARIDGQLVGHYGGAPRDILYFGKPEKAIQICDVMVMPEQRSFASRDTLFFKTAATFLEQQIGNAAEHLLGFGFPNNRVLKVATRLGLYEVTDSFVECRYPPTKSAAVDLELVEFDLADPVSQPEVDMLWKQMAADLHEQIVGLRDWHYLYYRYCTHPSWQSGGYRCVALCRAGAAELSAVVVVKKHDNALLVMDIIGAVAQFPTALQTLSGFLASTDEPLVCRITQGQFARISVHGCEMRDLEIDIPCNSWTRGPQARELAGAWWLTAGDMDFL
;
A
#
# COMPACT_ATOMS: atom_id res chain seq x y z
N GLY A 1 -25.67 -16.04 -43.54
CA GLY A 1 -26.24 -14.70 -43.76
C GLY A 1 -25.47 -13.76 -42.86
N THR A 2 -24.84 -12.74 -43.43
CA THR A 2 -24.24 -11.66 -42.64
C THR A 2 -25.39 -10.81 -42.11
N GLU A 3 -25.82 -11.07 -40.88
CA GLU A 3 -26.63 -10.10 -40.14
C GLU A 3 -25.76 -8.87 -39.95
N HIS A 4 -26.07 -7.81 -40.68
CA HIS A 4 -25.47 -6.51 -40.44
C HIS A 4 -26.02 -6.01 -39.11
N PHE A 5 -25.15 -5.81 -38.12
CA PHE A 5 -25.50 -5.09 -36.90
C PHE A 5 -25.94 -3.68 -37.30
N HIS A 6 -27.23 -3.40 -37.21
CA HIS A 6 -27.77 -2.05 -37.36
C HIS A 6 -27.54 -1.30 -36.05
N GLY A 7 -26.63 -0.31 -36.06
CA GLY A 7 -26.35 0.53 -34.91
C GLY A 7 -25.45 1.71 -35.26
N ASP A 8 -25.53 2.76 -34.46
CA ASP A 8 -24.63 3.92 -34.53
C ASP A 8 -23.34 3.59 -33.76
N PHE A 9 -22.23 3.48 -34.48
CA PHE A 9 -20.92 3.21 -33.89
C PHE A 9 -20.22 4.52 -33.54
N LEU A 10 -19.87 4.69 -32.27
CA LEU A 10 -19.13 5.84 -31.78
C LEU A 10 -17.79 5.38 -31.19
N HIS A 11 -16.70 5.94 -31.70
CA HIS A 11 -15.37 5.75 -31.14
C HIS A 11 -15.00 6.96 -30.28
N PHE A 12 -14.71 6.74 -28.99
CA PHE A 12 -14.42 7.81 -28.04
C PHE A 12 -13.46 7.34 -26.93
N GLN A 13 -12.87 8.30 -26.22
CA GLN A 13 -12.09 8.02 -25.02
C GLN A 13 -13.01 7.97 -23.80
N LEU A 14 -13.09 6.80 -23.15
CA LEU A 14 -13.98 6.56 -22.02
C LEU A 14 -13.73 7.52 -20.84
N SER A 15 -12.47 7.90 -20.59
CA SER A 15 -12.09 8.77 -19.47
C SER A 15 -12.77 10.15 -19.48
N ASN A 16 -13.11 10.67 -20.66
CA ASN A 16 -13.72 11.99 -20.84
C ASN A 16 -15.14 11.90 -21.41
N ALA A 17 -15.74 10.71 -21.39
CA ALA A 17 -17.03 10.48 -22.03
C ALA A 17 -18.17 11.15 -21.26
N GLN A 18 -18.88 12.05 -21.94
CA GLN A 18 -20.18 12.56 -21.50
C GLN A 18 -21.16 12.34 -22.64
N PRO A 19 -21.57 11.08 -22.88
CA PRO A 19 -22.40 10.79 -24.02
C PRO A 19 -23.79 11.43 -23.84
N PRO A 20 -24.38 12.01 -24.89
CA PRO A 20 -25.69 12.66 -24.80
C PRO A 20 -26.82 11.68 -24.45
N GLN A 21 -26.59 10.39 -24.70
CA GLN A 21 -27.46 9.28 -24.33
C GLN A 21 -26.60 8.11 -23.86
N ARG A 22 -27.16 7.27 -23.00
CA ARG A 22 -26.48 6.04 -22.55
C ARG A 22 -26.46 5.00 -23.67
N PHE A 23 -25.38 4.24 -23.75
CA PHE A 23 -25.15 3.21 -24.76
C PHE A 23 -25.85 1.89 -24.43
N ASP A 24 -26.26 1.17 -25.48
CA ASP A 24 -26.71 -0.23 -25.38
C ASP A 24 -25.55 -1.21 -25.14
N ILE A 25 -24.42 -0.97 -25.81
CA ILE A 25 -23.25 -1.84 -25.83
C ILE A 25 -22.00 -0.96 -25.80
N ILE A 26 -21.04 -1.31 -24.93
CA ILE A 26 -19.68 -0.78 -24.96
C ILE A 26 -18.73 -1.96 -25.24
N VAL A 27 -17.81 -1.77 -26.18
CA VAL A 27 -16.79 -2.77 -26.53
C VAL A 27 -15.41 -2.22 -26.21
N LEU A 28 -14.67 -2.94 -25.38
CA LEU A 28 -13.27 -2.67 -25.06
C LEU A 28 -12.42 -3.81 -25.63
N GLN A 29 -11.61 -3.51 -26.62
CA GLN A 29 -10.69 -4.47 -27.22
C GLN A 29 -9.27 -3.94 -27.06
N GLN A 30 -8.43 -4.67 -26.31
CA GLN A 30 -7.04 -4.29 -26.03
C GLN A 30 -6.91 -2.86 -25.48
N SER A 31 -7.81 -2.48 -24.57
CA SER A 31 -7.93 -1.12 -24.05
C SER A 31 -8.28 -1.06 -22.56
N ALA A 32 -8.94 -2.08 -22.03
CA ALA A 32 -9.27 -2.20 -20.61
C ALA A 32 -7.99 -2.37 -19.77
N GLN A 33 -6.99 -3.10 -20.27
CA GLN A 33 -5.73 -3.38 -19.55
C GLN A 33 -4.89 -2.14 -19.21
N TYR A 34 -5.16 -1.00 -19.87
CA TYR A 34 -4.45 0.27 -19.64
C TYR A 34 -5.19 1.22 -18.69
N SER A 35 -6.33 0.80 -18.15
CA SER A 35 -7.16 1.62 -17.26
C SER A 35 -7.20 1.00 -15.88
N ASP A 36 -7.24 1.84 -14.84
CA ASP A 36 -7.55 1.37 -13.49
C ASP A 36 -8.95 0.71 -13.49
N PRO A 37 -9.09 -0.56 -13.04
CA PRO A 37 -10.35 -1.28 -13.08
C PRO A 37 -11.50 -0.59 -12.34
N VAL A 38 -11.21 0.12 -11.24
CA VAL A 38 -12.22 0.85 -10.45
C VAL A 38 -12.78 1.99 -11.28
N VAL A 39 -11.90 2.79 -11.88
CA VAL A 39 -12.30 3.93 -12.74
C VAL A 39 -13.00 3.43 -14.00
N LEU A 40 -12.46 2.39 -14.64
CA LEU A 40 -13.04 1.81 -15.85
C LEU A 40 -14.51 1.41 -15.62
N LEU A 41 -14.77 0.59 -14.61
CA LEU A 41 -16.11 0.06 -14.35
C LEU A 41 -17.08 1.16 -13.89
N ALA A 42 -16.62 2.14 -13.12
CA ALA A 42 -17.43 3.30 -12.75
C ALA A 42 -17.85 4.11 -13.99
N ARG A 43 -16.91 4.44 -14.88
CA ARG A 43 -17.19 5.20 -16.11
C ARG A 43 -18.07 4.42 -17.08
N VAL A 44 -17.87 3.12 -17.21
CA VAL A 44 -18.76 2.28 -18.03
C VAL A 44 -20.18 2.26 -17.46
N LYS A 45 -20.35 2.14 -16.12
CA LYS A 45 -21.67 2.20 -15.48
C LYS A 45 -22.40 3.51 -15.79
N ASP A 46 -21.70 4.65 -15.78
CA ASP A 46 -22.29 5.95 -16.09
C ASP A 46 -22.76 6.06 -17.56
N CYS A 47 -22.03 5.40 -18.46
CA CYS A 47 -22.25 5.46 -19.90
C CYS A 47 -23.24 4.41 -20.41
N LEU A 48 -23.44 3.29 -19.72
CA LEU A 48 -24.36 2.22 -20.14
C LEU A 48 -25.77 2.42 -19.61
N ARG A 49 -26.77 2.00 -20.39
CA ARG A 49 -28.14 1.91 -19.91
C ARG A 49 -28.34 0.67 -19.04
N GLU A 50 -29.41 0.66 -18.25
CA GLU A 50 -29.85 -0.54 -17.52
C GLU A 50 -30.05 -1.71 -18.49
N GLY A 51 -29.49 -2.89 -18.14
CA GLY A 51 -29.44 -4.07 -19.02
C GLY A 51 -28.43 -3.99 -20.17
N GLY A 52 -27.69 -2.88 -20.28
CA GLY A 52 -26.65 -2.67 -21.30
C GLY A 52 -25.50 -3.67 -21.18
N GLN A 53 -24.78 -3.87 -22.29
CA GLN A 53 -23.70 -4.84 -22.40
C GLN A 53 -22.32 -4.18 -22.36
N LEU A 54 -21.41 -4.74 -21.59
CA LEU A 54 -19.98 -4.46 -21.68
C LEU A 54 -19.27 -5.71 -22.19
N LEU A 55 -18.69 -5.60 -23.38
CA LEU A 55 -17.86 -6.64 -24.00
C LEU A 55 -16.39 -6.25 -23.85
N ILE A 56 -15.58 -7.14 -23.27
CA ILE A 56 -14.14 -6.95 -23.12
C ILE A 56 -13.41 -8.08 -23.82
N ALA A 57 -12.44 -7.78 -24.66
CA ALA A 57 -11.48 -8.74 -25.21
C ALA A 57 -10.07 -8.21 -24.93
N ASP A 58 -9.44 -8.72 -23.87
CA ASP A 58 -8.20 -8.12 -23.34
C ASP A 58 -7.32 -9.11 -22.56
N GLU A 59 -6.12 -8.67 -22.18
CA GLU A 59 -5.19 -9.47 -21.38
C GLU A 59 -5.45 -9.35 -19.87
N PHE A 60 -5.32 -10.47 -19.18
CA PHE A 60 -5.45 -10.54 -17.73
C PHE A 60 -4.39 -11.46 -17.13
N LEU A 61 -3.99 -11.17 -15.90
CA LEU A 61 -3.31 -12.16 -15.06
C LEU A 61 -4.35 -13.24 -14.68
N LEU A 62 -3.94 -14.50 -14.77
CA LEU A 62 -4.76 -15.67 -14.39
C LEU A 62 -4.21 -16.40 -13.16
N ASP A 63 -2.89 -16.37 -12.97
CA ASP A 63 -2.22 -17.03 -11.83
C ASP A 63 -1.21 -16.12 -11.12
N ASP A 64 -1.55 -15.75 -9.89
CA ASP A 64 -0.75 -14.98 -8.93
C ASP A 64 -0.01 -15.86 -7.91
N SER A 65 0.16 -17.16 -8.18
CA SER A 65 0.91 -18.07 -7.29
C SER A 65 2.40 -17.70 -7.16
N ARG A 66 2.96 -17.04 -8.18
CA ARG A 66 4.37 -16.63 -8.23
C ARG A 66 4.52 -15.21 -7.68
N ARG A 67 5.55 -14.98 -6.86
CA ARG A 67 5.94 -13.64 -6.38
C ARG A 67 6.68 -12.87 -7.47
N VAL A 68 5.92 -12.31 -8.39
CA VAL A 68 6.41 -11.50 -9.50
C VAL A 68 5.37 -10.43 -9.78
N HIS A 69 5.76 -9.17 -9.61
CA HIS A 69 4.89 -8.03 -9.93
C HIS A 69 4.36 -8.13 -11.37
N GLU A 70 3.04 -7.95 -11.53
CA GLU A 70 2.36 -7.93 -12.81
C GLU A 70 1.38 -6.74 -12.83
N PRO A 71 1.54 -5.77 -13.73
CA PRO A 71 0.63 -4.63 -13.83
C PRO A 71 -0.78 -4.99 -14.33
N LEU A 72 -0.95 -6.14 -14.98
CA LEU A 72 -2.27 -6.60 -15.43
C LEU A 72 -3.16 -7.00 -14.23
N PRO A 73 -4.45 -6.62 -14.23
CA PRO A 73 -5.36 -7.03 -13.18
C PRO A 73 -5.54 -8.56 -13.20
N LEU A 74 -5.61 -9.17 -12.02
CA LEU A 74 -6.02 -10.56 -11.87
C LEU A 74 -7.50 -10.68 -12.30
N LEU A 75 -7.78 -11.56 -13.26
CA LEU A 75 -9.12 -11.74 -13.84
C LEU A 75 -10.19 -11.96 -12.77
N GLN A 76 -9.88 -12.78 -11.76
CA GLN A 76 -10.81 -13.06 -10.66
C GLN A 76 -11.19 -11.78 -9.89
N HIS A 77 -10.20 -10.94 -9.56
CA HIS A 77 -10.42 -9.68 -8.84
C HIS A 77 -11.20 -8.68 -9.71
N PHE A 78 -10.88 -8.60 -11.00
CA PHE A 78 -11.62 -7.76 -11.95
C PHE A 78 -13.12 -8.12 -11.99
N LEU A 79 -13.44 -9.41 -12.08
CA LEU A 79 -14.82 -9.90 -12.12
C LEU A 79 -15.56 -9.69 -10.79
N GLN A 80 -14.87 -9.85 -9.66
CA GLN A 80 -15.42 -9.53 -8.33
C GLN A 80 -15.74 -8.03 -8.21
N LEU A 81 -14.84 -7.16 -8.67
CA LEU A 81 -15.07 -5.72 -8.72
C LEU A 81 -16.24 -5.36 -9.66
N ALA A 82 -16.32 -5.97 -10.85
CA ALA A 82 -17.45 -5.78 -11.76
C ALA A 82 -18.78 -6.10 -11.06
N THR A 83 -18.83 -7.20 -10.31
CA THR A 83 -20.01 -7.56 -9.52
C THR A 83 -20.32 -6.51 -8.44
N ARG A 84 -19.31 -5.99 -7.74
CA ARG A 84 -19.50 -4.89 -6.76
C ARG A 84 -20.02 -3.61 -7.41
N CYS A 85 -19.66 -3.36 -8.66
CA CYS A 85 -20.14 -2.22 -9.45
C CYS A 85 -21.55 -2.45 -10.06
N GLY A 86 -22.19 -3.59 -9.82
CA GLY A 86 -23.55 -3.88 -10.29
C GLY A 86 -23.62 -4.59 -11.65
N PHE A 87 -22.52 -5.18 -12.12
CA PHE A 87 -22.53 -6.01 -13.33
C PHE A 87 -22.76 -7.49 -13.00
N HIS A 88 -23.47 -8.18 -13.88
CA HIS A 88 -23.59 -9.63 -13.93
C HIS A 88 -22.66 -10.18 -15.01
N ILE A 89 -22.03 -11.32 -14.73
CA ILE A 89 -21.13 -11.99 -15.68
C ILE A 89 -21.94 -12.99 -16.49
N GLU A 90 -22.19 -12.70 -17.76
CA GLU A 90 -22.94 -13.58 -18.66
C GLU A 90 -22.04 -14.65 -19.27
N ARG A 91 -20.83 -14.24 -19.67
CA ARG A 91 -19.86 -15.14 -20.29
C ARG A 91 -18.44 -14.72 -19.97
N GLN A 92 -17.59 -15.72 -19.79
CA GLN A 92 -16.15 -15.59 -19.70
C GLN A 92 -15.53 -16.70 -20.53
N GLN A 93 -14.61 -16.36 -21.43
CA GLN A 93 -13.90 -17.32 -22.24
C GLN A 93 -12.42 -16.93 -22.35
N GLU A 94 -11.56 -17.78 -21.79
CA GLU A 94 -10.11 -17.70 -21.94
C GLU A 94 -9.74 -18.20 -23.36
N LEU A 95 -8.94 -17.40 -24.08
CA LEU A 95 -8.51 -17.65 -25.46
C LEU A 95 -6.98 -17.63 -25.62
N GLY A 96 -6.22 -17.36 -24.56
CA GLY A 96 -4.77 -17.21 -24.57
C GLY A 96 -4.06 -18.41 -25.19
N ALA A 97 -4.43 -19.64 -24.81
CA ALA A 97 -3.85 -20.84 -25.44
C ALA A 97 -4.13 -20.93 -26.95
N LEU A 98 -5.27 -20.41 -27.42
CA LEU A 98 -5.62 -20.36 -28.85
C LEU A 98 -4.88 -19.24 -29.58
N VAL A 99 -4.59 -18.13 -28.90
CA VAL A 99 -3.89 -16.94 -29.44
C VAL A 99 -2.37 -17.12 -29.42
N ALA A 100 -1.82 -17.88 -28.47
CA ALA A 100 -0.38 -18.04 -28.25
C ALA A 100 0.40 -18.45 -29.51
N PRO A 101 -0.05 -19.41 -30.36
CA PRO A 101 0.66 -19.74 -31.59
C PRO A 101 0.81 -18.54 -32.55
N GLY A 102 -0.17 -17.64 -32.56
CA GLY A 102 -0.14 -16.41 -33.36
C GLY A 102 0.99 -15.46 -32.92
N LEU A 103 1.27 -15.35 -31.62
CA LEU A 103 2.37 -14.56 -31.09
C LEU A 103 3.73 -15.05 -31.60
N GLY A 104 3.91 -16.38 -31.68
CA GLY A 104 5.10 -16.98 -32.28
C GLY A 104 5.24 -16.68 -33.77
N LEU A 105 4.13 -16.68 -34.52
CA LEU A 105 4.11 -16.29 -35.94
C LEU A 105 4.48 -14.80 -36.11
N PHE A 106 3.90 -13.91 -35.30
CA PHE A 106 4.20 -12.48 -35.32
C PHE A 106 5.67 -12.20 -35.00
N ARG A 107 6.23 -12.88 -33.99
CA ARG A 107 7.66 -12.79 -33.67
C ARG A 107 8.54 -13.17 -34.85
N ASN A 108 8.23 -14.27 -35.53
CA ASN A 108 9.01 -14.73 -36.68
C ASN A 108 8.93 -13.72 -37.85
N LEU A 109 7.74 -13.17 -38.13
CA LEU A 109 7.56 -12.14 -39.15
C LEU A 109 8.31 -10.85 -38.78
N LEU A 110 8.26 -10.44 -37.51
CA LEU A 110 8.96 -9.27 -37.00
C LEU A 110 10.48 -9.38 -37.23
N LEU A 111 11.08 -10.53 -36.89
CA LEU A 111 12.51 -10.78 -37.09
C LEU A 111 12.87 -10.92 -38.57
N GLN A 112 12.05 -11.61 -39.36
CA GLN A 112 12.27 -11.76 -40.80
C GLN A 112 12.32 -10.41 -41.52
N HIS A 113 11.49 -9.46 -41.10
CA HIS A 113 11.38 -8.13 -41.73
C HIS A 113 12.10 -7.03 -40.95
N GLN A 114 12.95 -7.37 -39.97
CA GLN A 114 13.58 -6.41 -39.07
C GLN A 114 14.28 -5.26 -39.80
N VAL A 115 15.12 -5.56 -40.80
CA VAL A 115 15.86 -4.52 -41.55
C VAL A 115 14.90 -3.55 -42.23
N THR A 116 13.87 -4.06 -42.90
CA THR A 116 12.86 -3.25 -43.56
C THR A 116 12.08 -2.39 -42.57
N LEU A 117 11.66 -2.96 -41.43
CA LEU A 117 10.93 -2.25 -40.39
C LEU A 117 11.77 -1.16 -39.74
N CYS A 118 13.05 -1.44 -39.44
CA CYS A 118 13.99 -0.45 -38.90
C CYS A 118 14.12 0.75 -39.85
N THR A 119 14.29 0.51 -41.15
CA THR A 119 14.36 1.57 -42.15
C THR A 119 13.05 2.35 -42.29
N MET A 120 11.92 1.66 -42.41
CA MET A 120 10.61 2.30 -42.66
C MET A 120 10.09 3.11 -41.47
N LEU A 121 10.30 2.62 -40.26
CA LEU A 121 9.77 3.22 -39.03
C LEU A 121 10.82 4.02 -38.25
N SER A 122 12.06 4.12 -38.77
CA SER A 122 13.18 4.75 -38.07
C SER A 122 13.42 4.18 -36.67
N LEU A 123 13.22 2.87 -36.53
CA LEU A 123 13.46 2.13 -35.29
C LEU A 123 14.88 1.57 -35.28
N ASP A 124 15.48 1.48 -34.10
CA ASP A 124 16.72 0.75 -33.91
C ASP A 124 16.45 -0.77 -33.85
N SER A 125 17.48 -1.56 -34.18
CA SER A 125 17.37 -3.02 -34.21
C SER A 125 17.13 -3.63 -32.83
N GLN A 126 17.56 -2.96 -31.76
CA GLN A 126 17.40 -3.42 -30.38
C GLN A 126 15.94 -3.31 -29.93
N SER A 127 15.22 -2.24 -30.30
CA SER A 127 13.77 -2.10 -30.07
C SER A 127 12.98 -3.23 -30.71
N VAL A 128 13.32 -3.62 -31.94
CA VAL A 128 12.68 -4.76 -32.62
C VAL A 128 12.98 -6.08 -31.89
N GLN A 129 14.21 -6.27 -31.42
CA GLN A 129 14.57 -7.46 -30.66
C GLN A 129 13.84 -7.53 -29.32
N GLN A 130 13.73 -6.42 -28.59
CA GLN A 130 12.99 -6.34 -27.33
C GLN A 130 11.51 -6.71 -27.52
N LEU A 131 10.87 -6.23 -28.60
CA LEU A 131 9.51 -6.63 -28.92
C LEU A 131 9.41 -8.12 -29.26
N ALA A 132 10.37 -8.67 -30.01
CA ALA A 132 10.41 -10.10 -30.33
C ALA A 132 10.55 -10.98 -29.06
N ASP A 133 11.39 -10.55 -28.11
CA ASP A 133 11.58 -11.23 -26.84
C ASP A 133 10.30 -11.14 -25.99
N ARG A 134 9.63 -9.97 -25.95
CA ARG A 134 8.35 -9.81 -25.25
C ARG A 134 7.25 -10.70 -25.83
N LEU A 135 7.14 -10.80 -27.16
CA LEU A 135 6.19 -11.70 -27.82
C LEU A 135 6.44 -13.17 -27.45
N GLN A 136 7.71 -13.57 -27.34
CA GLN A 136 8.09 -14.91 -26.91
C GLN A 136 7.68 -15.18 -25.45
N THR A 137 7.95 -14.22 -24.54
CA THR A 137 7.52 -14.32 -23.15
C THR A 137 6.00 -14.42 -23.04
N MET A 138 5.26 -13.54 -23.72
CA MET A 138 3.78 -13.57 -23.72
C MET A 138 3.23 -14.88 -24.28
N GLN A 139 3.83 -15.41 -25.36
CA GLN A 139 3.47 -16.72 -25.91
C GLN A 139 3.61 -17.83 -24.86
N GLN A 140 4.71 -17.85 -24.13
CA GLN A 140 4.93 -18.83 -23.08
C GLN A 140 3.93 -18.65 -21.93
N GLU A 141 3.71 -17.43 -21.48
CA GLU A 141 2.80 -17.13 -20.37
C GLU A 141 1.34 -17.46 -20.69
N PHE A 142 0.90 -17.26 -21.93
CA PHE A 142 -0.42 -17.71 -22.40
C PHE A 142 -0.50 -19.24 -22.48
N SER A 143 0.58 -19.90 -22.91
CA SER A 143 0.62 -21.37 -22.99
C SER A 143 0.62 -22.03 -21.60
N GLU A 144 1.21 -21.36 -20.61
CA GLU A 144 1.24 -21.79 -19.20
C GLU A 144 0.01 -21.33 -18.40
N ALA A 145 -0.92 -20.58 -19.02
CA ALA A 145 -2.06 -19.95 -18.35
C ALA A 145 -1.68 -19.08 -17.15
N ARG A 146 -0.50 -18.44 -17.18
CA ARG A 146 -0.14 -17.39 -16.22
C ARG A 146 -0.84 -16.09 -16.60
N LEU A 147 -0.70 -15.69 -17.86
CA LEU A 147 -1.47 -14.63 -18.48
C LEU A 147 -2.50 -15.25 -19.41
N GLY A 148 -3.58 -14.54 -19.70
CA GLY A 148 -4.61 -14.99 -20.63
C GLY A 148 -5.15 -13.85 -21.46
N TYR A 149 -5.66 -14.17 -22.65
CA TYR A 149 -6.44 -13.26 -23.45
C TYR A 149 -7.91 -13.66 -23.31
N THR A 150 -8.72 -12.86 -22.63
CA THR A 150 -10.06 -13.26 -22.19
C THR A 150 -11.14 -12.42 -22.87
N LEU A 151 -12.15 -13.11 -23.40
CA LEU A 151 -13.43 -12.51 -23.78
C LEU A 151 -14.38 -12.53 -22.57
N ILE A 152 -14.86 -11.36 -22.16
CA ILE A 152 -15.79 -11.17 -21.05
C ILE A 152 -17.04 -10.47 -21.58
N ASP A 153 -18.20 -11.00 -21.20
CA ASP A 153 -19.52 -10.43 -21.45
C ASP A 153 -20.18 -10.10 -20.11
N LEU A 154 -20.38 -8.81 -19.85
CA LEU A 154 -20.99 -8.30 -18.64
C LEU A 154 -22.30 -7.58 -18.95
N ARG A 155 -23.31 -7.76 -18.08
CA ARG A 155 -24.59 -7.05 -18.13
C ARG A 155 -24.73 -6.11 -16.95
N LEU A 156 -25.03 -4.84 -17.22
CA LEU A 156 -25.34 -3.90 -16.16
C LEU A 156 -26.72 -4.23 -15.58
N GLY A 157 -26.78 -4.47 -14.27
CA GLY A 157 -28.02 -4.69 -13.55
C GLY A 157 -28.88 -3.43 -13.44
N ALA A 158 -29.89 -3.48 -12.57
CA ALA A 158 -30.72 -2.32 -12.25
C ALA A 158 -29.85 -1.17 -11.72
N ILE A 159 -30.14 0.06 -12.16
CA ILE A 159 -29.37 1.23 -11.73
C ILE A 159 -30.15 1.95 -10.62
N ASP A 160 -29.65 1.90 -9.39
CA ASP A 160 -30.12 2.76 -8.30
C ASP A 160 -29.21 3.99 -8.18
N ALA A 161 -29.81 5.17 -8.01
CA ALA A 161 -29.07 6.41 -7.76
C ALA A 161 -28.27 6.36 -6.45
N HIS A 162 -28.74 5.57 -5.47
CA HIS A 162 -28.11 5.42 -4.17
C HIS A 162 -27.05 4.30 -4.13
N ASP A 163 -26.80 3.62 -5.26
CA ASP A 163 -25.71 2.65 -5.33
C ASP A 163 -24.36 3.34 -5.09
N PRO A 164 -23.44 2.69 -4.36
CA PRO A 164 -22.10 3.22 -4.21
C PRO A 164 -21.36 3.23 -5.55
N VAL A 165 -20.79 4.39 -5.88
CA VAL A 165 -19.82 4.56 -6.96
C VAL A 165 -18.42 4.51 -6.36
N PHE A 166 -17.61 3.54 -6.79
CA PHE A 166 -16.23 3.41 -6.34
C PHE A 166 -15.30 4.29 -7.15
N GLY A 167 -14.23 4.76 -6.51
CA GLY A 167 -13.19 5.56 -7.15
C GLY A 167 -11.84 5.31 -6.52
N THR A 168 -10.81 5.92 -7.09
CA THR A 168 -9.43 5.86 -6.59
C THR A 168 -9.09 7.14 -5.81
N ILE A 169 -7.84 7.27 -5.39
CA ILE A 169 -7.33 8.50 -4.76
C ILE A 169 -7.47 9.76 -5.65
N HIS A 170 -7.65 9.58 -6.96
CA HIS A 170 -7.82 10.68 -7.91
C HIS A 170 -9.29 11.10 -8.12
N GLU A 171 -10.25 10.37 -7.54
CA GLU A 171 -11.69 10.59 -7.73
C GLU A 171 -12.36 11.34 -6.55
N PHE A 172 -11.56 12.00 -5.71
CA PHE A 172 -12.03 12.95 -4.70
C PHE A 172 -11.06 14.11 -4.53
N ALA A 173 -11.60 15.26 -4.13
CA ALA A 173 -10.81 16.44 -3.78
C ALA A 173 -10.58 16.52 -2.26
N LEU A 174 -9.48 17.17 -1.86
CA LEU A 174 -9.08 17.30 -0.45
C LEU A 174 -10.17 17.88 0.46
N HIS A 175 -10.95 18.84 -0.03
CA HIS A 175 -12.02 19.48 0.75
C HIS A 175 -13.17 18.52 1.10
N GLU A 176 -13.32 17.42 0.37
CA GLU A 176 -14.35 16.40 0.61
C GLU A 176 -13.94 15.44 1.73
N VAL A 177 -12.64 15.33 2.02
CA VAL A 177 -12.09 14.38 3.00
C VAL A 177 -12.39 14.82 4.43
N GLY A 178 -12.29 16.12 4.72
CA GLY A 178 -12.46 16.67 6.06
C GLY A 178 -13.75 16.23 6.76
N PRO A 179 -14.93 16.44 6.16
CA PRO A 179 -16.20 15.99 6.75
C PRO A 179 -16.26 14.50 7.05
N LEU A 180 -15.72 13.65 6.15
CA LEU A 180 -15.68 12.19 6.34
C LEU A 180 -14.72 11.82 7.48
N PHE A 181 -13.56 12.47 7.56
CA PHE A 181 -12.55 12.26 8.60
C PHE A 181 -13.06 12.63 9.97
N GLU A 182 -13.58 13.85 10.12
CA GLU A 182 -14.07 14.38 11.40
C GLU A 182 -15.24 13.55 11.92
N SER A 183 -16.17 13.19 11.03
CA SER A 183 -17.29 12.31 11.38
C SER A 183 -16.83 10.90 11.73
N SER A 184 -15.72 10.44 11.15
CA SER A 184 -15.25 9.08 11.36
C SER A 184 -14.47 8.88 12.65
N PHE A 185 -13.59 9.83 12.96
CA PHE A 185 -12.64 9.76 14.07
C PHE A 185 -13.00 10.66 15.25
N ASN A 186 -13.99 11.54 15.12
CA ASN A 186 -14.35 12.52 16.16
C ASN A 186 -13.16 13.39 16.58
N GLY A 187 -12.37 13.82 15.60
CA GLY A 187 -11.17 14.66 15.77
C GLY A 187 -10.98 15.57 14.56
N PRO A 188 -10.20 16.66 14.69
CA PRO A 188 -10.05 17.66 13.64
C PRO A 188 -9.31 17.10 12.42
N PHE A 189 -9.70 17.53 11.22
CA PHE A 189 -8.96 17.22 10.01
C PHE A 189 -7.82 18.22 9.78
N ASP A 190 -6.61 17.70 9.53
CA ASP A 190 -5.44 18.50 9.17
C ASP A 190 -5.04 18.23 7.71
N ALA A 191 -5.23 19.25 6.87
CA ALA A 191 -4.94 19.19 5.44
C ALA A 191 -3.44 19.06 5.14
N ASP A 192 -2.56 19.62 5.99
CA ASP A 192 -1.12 19.55 5.78
C ASP A 192 -0.58 18.18 6.16
N VAL A 193 -1.11 17.56 7.22
CA VAL A 193 -0.83 16.15 7.55
C VAL A 193 -1.32 15.23 6.43
N TRP A 194 -2.51 15.48 5.87
CA TRP A 194 -3.00 14.71 4.72
C TRP A 194 -2.09 14.82 3.50
N ARG A 195 -1.63 16.03 3.13
CA ARG A 195 -0.71 16.25 2.01
C ARG A 195 0.65 15.60 2.23
N TRP A 196 1.18 15.70 3.45
CA TRP A 196 2.40 15.00 3.82
C TRP A 196 2.23 13.49 3.59
N LYS A 197 1.13 12.90 4.08
CA LYS A 197 0.86 11.45 4.00
C LYS A 197 0.56 10.94 2.58
N TYR A 198 -0.37 11.58 1.86
CA TYR A 198 -0.93 11.09 0.59
C TYR A 198 -0.48 11.87 -0.66
N GLY A 199 0.13 13.06 -0.49
CA GLY A 199 0.53 13.93 -1.58
C GLY A 199 1.65 13.36 -2.45
N ASP A 200 1.91 14.02 -3.58
CA ASP A 200 2.98 13.69 -4.55
C ASP A 200 3.07 12.21 -4.94
N GLY A 201 1.92 11.53 -5.09
CA GLY A 201 1.85 10.12 -5.49
C GLY A 201 2.16 9.11 -4.37
N ARG A 202 2.36 9.58 -3.13
CA ARG A 202 2.58 8.73 -1.93
C ARG A 202 1.32 8.00 -1.46
N GLY A 203 0.15 8.38 -1.96
CA GLY A 203 -1.12 7.81 -1.55
C GLY A 203 -1.65 6.70 -2.45
N ARG A 204 -2.37 5.75 -1.86
CA ARG A 204 -3.32 4.87 -2.55
C ARG A 204 -4.65 4.93 -1.81
N ALA A 205 -5.77 4.83 -2.53
CA ALA A 205 -7.08 4.77 -1.91
C ALA A 205 -8.11 4.08 -2.81
N VAL A 206 -9.09 3.45 -2.18
CA VAL A 206 -10.40 3.16 -2.76
C VAL A 206 -11.42 3.99 -2.00
N CYS A 207 -12.17 4.83 -2.70
CA CYS A 207 -13.26 5.61 -2.14
C CYS A 207 -14.62 5.08 -2.60
N ALA A 208 -15.66 5.42 -1.86
CA ALA A 208 -17.04 5.17 -2.24
C ALA A 208 -17.86 6.46 -2.13
N ARG A 209 -18.69 6.71 -3.13
CA ARG A 209 -19.61 7.85 -3.20
C ARG A 209 -21.05 7.37 -3.28
N ILE A 210 -21.95 8.04 -2.59
CA ILE A 210 -23.41 7.87 -2.71
C ILE A 210 -24.00 9.26 -2.89
N ASP A 211 -24.90 9.42 -3.86
CA ASP A 211 -25.51 10.72 -4.21
C ASP A 211 -24.49 11.85 -4.43
N GLY A 212 -23.34 11.49 -5.00
CA GLY A 212 -22.24 12.42 -5.24
C GLY A 212 -21.52 12.90 -3.97
N GLN A 213 -21.78 12.35 -2.79
CA GLN A 213 -21.03 12.62 -1.56
C GLN A 213 -19.99 11.52 -1.30
N LEU A 214 -18.78 11.90 -0.87
CA LEU A 214 -17.78 10.96 -0.38
C LEU A 214 -18.24 10.36 0.96
N VAL A 215 -18.58 9.07 0.97
CA VAL A 215 -19.13 8.38 2.15
C VAL A 215 -18.24 7.27 2.70
N GLY A 216 -17.20 6.88 1.96
CA GLY A 216 -16.24 5.87 2.38
C GLY A 216 -14.87 6.11 1.77
N HIS A 217 -13.83 5.76 2.53
CA HIS A 217 -12.44 5.83 2.13
C HIS A 217 -11.68 4.68 2.78
N TYR A 218 -10.90 3.97 1.99
CA TYR A 218 -9.94 2.98 2.47
C TYR A 218 -8.59 3.35 1.88
N GLY A 219 -7.71 3.88 2.70
CA GLY A 219 -6.43 4.43 2.27
C GLY A 219 -5.24 3.58 2.67
N GLY A 220 -4.14 3.81 1.98
CA GLY A 220 -2.85 3.35 2.42
C GLY A 220 -1.70 4.17 1.86
N ALA A 221 -0.57 4.09 2.55
CA ALA A 221 0.66 4.77 2.19
C ALA A 221 1.76 3.71 1.97
N PRO A 222 2.31 3.60 0.74
CA PRO A 222 3.40 2.67 0.45
C PRO A 222 4.62 2.91 1.35
N ARG A 223 5.34 1.83 1.63
CA ARG A 223 6.58 1.80 2.40
C ARG A 223 7.54 0.86 1.71
N ASP A 224 8.75 1.34 1.43
CA ASP A 224 9.84 0.45 1.08
C ASP A 224 10.27 -0.32 2.33
N ILE A 225 10.47 -1.63 2.16
CA ILE A 225 10.84 -2.54 3.25
C ILE A 225 12.00 -3.44 2.82
N LEU A 226 12.66 -4.02 3.82
CA LEU A 226 13.43 -5.25 3.68
C LEU A 226 12.57 -6.39 4.21
N TYR A 227 12.11 -7.26 3.33
CA TYR A 227 11.40 -8.50 3.65
C TYR A 227 12.42 -9.64 3.76
N PHE A 228 12.81 -9.99 4.99
CA PHE A 228 13.85 -11.00 5.24
C PHE A 228 15.13 -10.70 4.43
N GLY A 229 15.59 -9.46 4.53
CA GLY A 229 16.79 -8.95 3.85
C GLY A 229 16.64 -8.66 2.36
N LYS A 230 15.46 -8.90 1.76
CA LYS A 230 15.19 -8.61 0.34
C LYS A 230 14.39 -7.32 0.18
N PRO A 231 14.78 -6.42 -0.74
CA PRO A 231 13.99 -5.22 -1.03
C PRO A 231 12.61 -5.60 -1.55
N GLU A 232 11.57 -5.08 -0.90
CA GLU A 232 10.16 -5.26 -1.25
C GLU A 232 9.38 -3.99 -0.91
N LYS A 233 8.09 -3.95 -1.28
CA LYS A 233 7.16 -2.90 -0.87
C LYS A 233 6.07 -3.45 0.04
N ALA A 234 5.72 -2.68 1.05
CA ALA A 234 4.51 -2.87 1.84
C ALA A 234 3.61 -1.63 1.72
N ILE A 235 2.36 -1.75 2.13
CA ILE A 235 1.45 -0.62 2.26
C ILE A 235 0.91 -0.54 3.68
N GLN A 236 1.10 0.62 4.30
CA GLN A 236 0.51 0.92 5.60
C GLN A 236 -0.93 1.35 5.38
N ILE A 237 -1.88 0.61 5.93
CA ILE A 237 -3.30 0.96 5.88
C ILE A 237 -3.58 2.10 6.86
N CYS A 238 -4.11 3.19 6.33
CA CYS A 238 -4.36 4.43 7.07
C CYS A 238 -5.75 5.00 6.73
N ASP A 239 -6.32 5.75 7.66
CA ASP A 239 -7.52 6.56 7.44
C ASP A 239 -8.70 5.77 6.83
N VAL A 240 -8.99 4.58 7.38
CA VAL A 240 -10.14 3.77 6.97
C VAL A 240 -11.42 4.37 7.57
N MET A 241 -12.27 4.90 6.71
CA MET A 241 -13.41 5.75 7.06
C MET A 241 -14.68 5.30 6.35
N VAL A 242 -15.80 5.34 7.07
CA VAL A 242 -17.16 5.16 6.54
C VAL A 242 -18.07 6.09 7.34
N MET A 243 -18.92 6.87 6.65
CA MET A 243 -19.90 7.76 7.27
C MET A 243 -20.78 7.00 8.26
N PRO A 244 -21.05 7.56 9.47
CA PRO A 244 -21.80 6.87 10.51
C PRO A 244 -23.13 6.25 10.06
N GLU A 245 -23.87 6.95 9.20
CA GLU A 245 -25.19 6.52 8.69
C GLU A 245 -25.09 5.32 7.75
N GLN A 246 -23.93 5.15 7.10
CA GLN A 246 -23.63 4.06 6.17
C GLN A 246 -22.86 2.91 6.85
N ARG A 247 -22.57 3.01 8.15
CA ARG A 247 -21.83 1.98 8.88
C ARG A 247 -22.70 0.77 9.11
N SER A 248 -22.46 -0.23 8.28
CA SER A 248 -22.79 -1.61 8.59
C SER A 248 -21.52 -2.45 8.57
N PHE A 249 -21.43 -3.39 9.50
CA PHE A 249 -20.36 -4.38 9.58
C PHE A 249 -20.92 -5.81 9.60
N ALA A 250 -22.20 -5.96 9.27
CA ALA A 250 -22.95 -7.19 9.47
C ALA A 250 -22.66 -8.27 8.41
N SER A 251 -22.24 -7.87 7.21
CA SER A 251 -22.09 -8.77 6.06
C SER A 251 -20.96 -8.32 5.12
N ARG A 252 -20.75 -9.08 4.04
CA ARG A 252 -19.86 -8.71 2.93
C ARG A 252 -20.50 -7.73 1.94
N ASP A 253 -21.72 -7.28 2.21
CA ASP A 253 -22.41 -6.33 1.34
C ASP A 253 -22.22 -4.86 1.78
N THR A 254 -21.47 -4.63 2.85
CA THR A 254 -21.30 -3.30 3.44
C THR A 254 -20.23 -2.49 2.73
N LEU A 255 -20.30 -1.16 2.84
CA LEU A 255 -19.30 -0.26 2.25
C LEU A 255 -17.89 -0.55 2.75
N PHE A 256 -17.73 -0.80 4.05
CA PHE A 256 -16.44 -1.18 4.63
C PHE A 256 -15.84 -2.40 3.94
N PHE A 257 -16.62 -3.49 3.78
CA PHE A 257 -16.12 -4.69 3.13
C PHE A 257 -15.78 -4.42 1.66
N LYS A 258 -16.67 -3.74 0.93
CA LYS A 258 -16.49 -3.49 -0.50
C LYS A 258 -15.26 -2.62 -0.76
N THR A 259 -15.03 -1.55 0.00
CA THR A 259 -13.82 -0.71 -0.17
C THR A 259 -12.56 -1.45 0.27
N ALA A 260 -12.60 -2.19 1.38
CA ALA A 260 -11.46 -2.97 1.86
C ALA A 260 -11.05 -4.07 0.89
N ALA A 261 -11.99 -4.93 0.47
CA ALA A 261 -11.71 -6.02 -0.45
C ALA A 261 -11.17 -5.50 -1.79
N THR A 262 -11.78 -4.45 -2.35
CA THR A 262 -11.28 -3.81 -3.58
C THR A 262 -9.87 -3.25 -3.38
N PHE A 263 -9.59 -2.60 -2.25
CA PHE A 263 -8.24 -2.08 -1.99
C PHE A 263 -7.22 -3.21 -1.90
N LEU A 264 -7.50 -4.27 -1.13
CA LEU A 264 -6.60 -5.41 -0.98
C LEU A 264 -6.33 -6.10 -2.32
N GLU A 265 -7.36 -6.29 -3.14
CA GLU A 265 -7.27 -6.88 -4.48
C GLU A 265 -6.42 -6.09 -5.47
N GLN A 266 -6.42 -4.75 -5.35
CA GLN A 266 -5.67 -3.85 -6.23
C GLN A 266 -4.23 -3.64 -5.74
N GLN A 267 -4.01 -3.65 -4.42
CA GLN A 267 -2.77 -3.12 -3.84
C GLN A 267 -1.86 -4.19 -3.24
N ILE A 268 -2.39 -5.35 -2.83
CA ILE A 268 -1.64 -6.30 -2.00
C ILE A 268 -1.66 -7.72 -2.57
N GLY A 269 -0.50 -8.36 -2.66
CA GLY A 269 -0.37 -9.78 -3.02
C GLY A 269 0.92 -10.10 -3.75
N ASN A 270 1.11 -11.38 -4.08
CA ASN A 270 2.31 -11.88 -4.77
C ASN A 270 2.62 -11.19 -6.10
N ALA A 271 1.59 -10.72 -6.81
CA ALA A 271 1.72 -10.04 -8.10
C ALA A 271 1.41 -8.54 -8.04
N ALA A 272 0.99 -8.03 -6.89
CA ALA A 272 0.62 -6.62 -6.74
C ALA A 272 1.85 -5.70 -6.61
N GLU A 273 1.64 -4.39 -6.52
CA GLU A 273 2.71 -3.42 -6.21
C GLU A 273 3.29 -3.64 -4.81
N HIS A 274 2.45 -4.04 -3.84
CA HIS A 274 2.86 -4.25 -2.46
C HIS A 274 2.71 -5.72 -2.08
N LEU A 275 3.78 -6.30 -1.54
CA LEU A 275 3.79 -7.68 -1.08
C LEU A 275 2.95 -7.84 0.20
N LEU A 276 3.01 -6.85 1.09
CA LEU A 276 2.41 -6.90 2.43
C LEU A 276 1.55 -5.67 2.70
N GLY A 277 0.53 -5.86 3.54
CA GLY A 277 -0.20 -4.78 4.21
C GLY A 277 -0.01 -4.87 5.71
N PHE A 278 0.10 -3.72 6.37
CA PHE A 278 0.11 -3.61 7.84
C PHE A 278 -0.62 -2.35 8.29
N GLY A 279 -0.94 -2.23 9.56
CA GLY A 279 -1.58 -1.04 10.11
C GLY A 279 -1.80 -1.15 11.61
N PHE A 280 -2.50 -0.17 12.18
CA PHE A 280 -2.75 -0.08 13.62
C PHE A 280 -4.26 0.09 13.87
N PRO A 281 -5.11 -0.87 13.46
CA PRO A 281 -6.55 -0.76 13.64
C PRO A 281 -6.92 -0.82 15.12
N ASN A 282 -8.04 -0.18 15.50
CA ASN A 282 -8.63 -0.48 16.79
C ASN A 282 -9.21 -1.90 16.81
N ASN A 283 -9.32 -2.48 18.01
CA ASN A 283 -9.78 -3.85 18.23
C ASN A 283 -11.15 -4.17 17.63
N ARG A 284 -12.05 -3.18 17.55
CA ARG A 284 -13.39 -3.38 16.98
C ARG A 284 -13.30 -3.60 15.47
N VAL A 285 -12.55 -2.75 14.76
CA VAL A 285 -12.38 -2.84 13.30
C VAL A 285 -11.63 -4.12 12.93
N LEU A 286 -10.59 -4.46 13.67
CA LEU A 286 -9.84 -5.70 13.43
C LEU A 286 -10.72 -6.95 13.57
N LYS A 287 -11.47 -7.09 14.67
CA LYS A 287 -12.37 -8.24 14.88
C LYS A 287 -13.38 -8.40 13.74
N VAL A 288 -13.89 -7.29 13.22
CA VAL A 288 -14.79 -7.30 12.05
C VAL A 288 -14.05 -7.77 10.81
N ALA A 289 -12.88 -7.22 10.51
CA ALA A 289 -12.11 -7.57 9.32
C ALA A 289 -11.68 -9.05 9.33
N THR A 290 -11.23 -9.58 10.47
CA THR A 290 -10.93 -11.01 10.65
C THR A 290 -12.16 -11.89 10.44
N ARG A 291 -13.31 -11.53 11.02
CA ARG A 291 -14.57 -12.26 10.79
C ARG A 291 -14.99 -12.29 9.32
N LEU A 292 -14.70 -11.22 8.58
CA LEU A 292 -15.01 -11.13 7.15
C LEU A 292 -13.98 -11.87 6.27
N GLY A 293 -12.86 -12.32 6.84
CA GLY A 293 -11.77 -13.01 6.15
C GLY A 293 -10.79 -12.06 5.46
N LEU A 294 -10.80 -10.77 5.82
CA LEU A 294 -9.91 -9.77 5.21
C LEU A 294 -8.52 -9.81 5.84
N TYR A 295 -8.43 -10.04 7.14
CA TYR A 295 -7.17 -10.02 7.90
C TYR A 295 -6.96 -11.24 8.79
N GLU A 296 -5.69 -11.58 8.98
CA GLU A 296 -5.17 -12.34 10.11
C GLU A 296 -4.27 -11.44 10.98
N VAL A 297 -3.79 -11.95 12.11
CA VAL A 297 -2.93 -11.22 13.06
C VAL A 297 -1.54 -11.84 13.07
N THR A 298 -0.50 -11.02 13.04
CA THR A 298 0.91 -11.46 13.02
C THR A 298 1.68 -11.10 14.29
N ASP A 299 1.29 -10.03 14.96
CA ASP A 299 1.98 -9.52 16.14
C ASP A 299 1.02 -8.63 16.94
N SER A 300 1.50 -8.13 18.08
CA SER A 300 0.84 -7.08 18.87
C SER A 300 1.82 -5.94 19.13
N PHE A 301 1.31 -4.79 19.50
CA PHE A 301 2.10 -3.61 19.82
C PHE A 301 2.17 -3.41 21.33
N VAL A 302 3.39 -3.26 21.84
CA VAL A 302 3.65 -3.10 23.28
C VAL A 302 4.37 -1.78 23.55
N GLU A 303 4.23 -1.28 24.76
CA GLU A 303 5.00 -0.15 25.27
C GLU A 303 5.99 -0.63 26.33
N CYS A 304 7.25 -0.28 26.14
CA CYS A 304 8.33 -0.47 27.09
C CYS A 304 8.59 0.85 27.82
N ARG A 305 8.47 0.84 29.15
CA ARG A 305 8.79 1.97 30.03
C ARG A 305 10.12 1.74 30.72
N TYR A 306 11.05 2.68 30.58
CA TYR A 306 12.41 2.55 31.09
C TYR A 306 12.52 3.16 32.52
N PRO A 307 13.23 2.48 33.44
CA PRO A 307 13.42 3.01 34.79
C PRO A 307 14.42 4.19 34.77
N PRO A 308 14.15 5.29 35.51
CA PRO A 308 15.11 6.38 35.65
C PRO A 308 16.35 5.84 36.37
N THR A 309 17.46 5.73 35.65
CA THR A 309 18.67 5.10 36.16
C THR A 309 19.72 6.18 36.46
N LYS A 310 20.05 6.40 37.74
CA LYS A 310 21.18 7.23 38.17
C LYS A 310 22.39 6.31 38.39
N SER A 311 23.31 6.21 37.42
CA SER A 311 24.54 5.36 37.39
C SER A 311 24.38 4.05 36.59
N ALA A 312 25.30 3.62 35.73
CA ALA A 312 26.76 3.73 35.78
C ALA A 312 27.42 3.95 34.40
N ALA A 313 28.67 4.43 34.43
CA ALA A 313 29.66 4.52 33.36
C ALA A 313 29.33 3.74 32.08
N VAL A 314 28.53 4.34 31.20
CA VAL A 314 28.47 3.93 29.81
C VAL A 314 29.42 4.85 29.07
N ASP A 315 30.28 4.30 28.21
CA ASP A 315 31.12 5.07 27.28
C ASP A 315 30.25 5.82 26.24
N LEU A 316 28.99 6.17 26.50
CA LEU A 316 28.11 6.85 25.56
C LEU A 316 27.75 8.25 26.08
N GLU A 317 27.96 9.24 25.24
CA GLU A 317 27.56 10.63 25.45
C GLU A 317 26.34 10.94 24.57
N LEU A 318 25.36 11.65 25.15
CA LEU A 318 24.20 12.14 24.40
C LEU A 318 24.54 13.52 23.83
N VAL A 319 24.35 13.67 22.51
CA VAL A 319 24.51 14.93 21.80
C VAL A 319 23.24 15.29 21.05
N GLU A 320 22.97 16.59 20.90
CA GLU A 320 21.93 17.03 19.95
C GLU A 320 22.34 16.61 18.54
N PHE A 321 21.37 16.20 17.74
CA PHE A 321 21.60 15.75 16.39
C PHE A 321 20.66 16.48 15.43
N ASP A 322 21.24 17.20 14.46
CA ASP A 322 20.45 17.89 13.44
C ASP A 322 20.15 16.96 12.26
N LEU A 323 19.04 16.23 12.37
CA LEU A 323 18.58 15.34 11.30
C LEU A 323 18.27 16.08 9.99
N ALA A 324 17.96 17.39 10.06
CA ALA A 324 17.62 18.19 8.89
C ALA A 324 18.86 18.66 8.12
N ASP A 325 20.07 18.59 8.72
CA ASP A 325 21.31 18.91 8.04
C ASP A 325 21.69 17.76 7.08
N PRO A 326 21.82 18.02 5.76
CA PRO A 326 22.28 17.01 4.81
C PRO A 326 23.67 16.44 5.11
N VAL A 327 24.51 17.14 5.90
CA VAL A 327 25.81 16.63 6.35
C VAL A 327 25.66 15.36 7.20
N SER A 328 24.53 15.18 7.87
CA SER A 328 24.23 14.01 8.70
C SER A 328 23.88 12.75 7.89
N GLN A 329 23.62 12.87 6.58
CA GLN A 329 23.20 11.74 5.76
C GLN A 329 24.16 10.53 5.81
N PRO A 330 25.48 10.68 5.59
CA PRO A 330 26.38 9.52 5.53
C PRO A 330 26.45 8.74 6.84
N GLU A 331 26.33 9.42 7.98
CA GLU A 331 26.36 8.79 9.31
C GLU A 331 25.09 7.99 9.57
N VAL A 332 23.93 8.54 9.26
CA VAL A 332 22.64 7.85 9.36
C VAL A 332 22.57 6.65 8.41
N ASP A 333 23.01 6.81 7.16
CA ASP A 333 22.99 5.73 6.17
C ASP A 333 23.94 4.58 6.58
N MET A 334 25.04 4.89 7.27
CA MET A 334 25.93 3.87 7.85
C MET A 334 25.25 3.11 9.00
N LEU A 335 24.61 3.81 9.93
CA LEU A 335 23.85 3.21 11.03
C LEU A 335 22.70 2.34 10.50
N TRP A 336 21.97 2.81 9.50
CA TRP A 336 20.92 2.05 8.83
C TRP A 336 21.48 0.79 8.18
N LYS A 337 22.59 0.88 7.44
CA LYS A 337 23.20 -0.30 6.81
C LYS A 337 23.54 -1.39 7.82
N GLN A 338 24.04 -1.00 9.01
CA GLN A 338 24.28 -1.94 10.09
C GLN A 338 22.99 -2.52 10.64
N MET A 339 22.00 -1.68 10.94
CA MET A 339 20.68 -2.10 11.43
C MET A 339 19.99 -3.08 10.46
N ALA A 340 20.03 -2.79 9.17
CA ALA A 340 19.47 -3.63 8.11
C ALA A 340 20.13 -5.02 8.07
N ALA A 341 21.45 -5.10 8.31
CA ALA A 341 22.16 -6.37 8.41
C ALA A 341 21.76 -7.15 9.68
N ASP A 342 21.64 -6.47 10.82
CA ASP A 342 21.19 -7.08 12.08
C ASP A 342 19.74 -7.59 12.01
N LEU A 343 18.90 -6.96 11.18
CA LEU A 343 17.49 -7.29 10.97
C LEU A 343 17.24 -8.11 9.69
N HIS A 344 18.25 -8.77 9.12
CA HIS A 344 18.11 -9.53 7.86
C HIS A 344 17.09 -10.69 7.93
N GLU A 345 16.77 -11.20 9.13
CA GLU A 345 15.72 -12.21 9.34
C GLU A 345 14.37 -11.60 9.74
N GLN A 346 14.23 -10.28 9.69
CA GLN A 346 13.02 -9.55 10.07
C GLN A 346 12.41 -8.82 8.87
N ILE A 347 11.24 -8.21 9.10
CA ILE A 347 10.60 -7.29 8.17
C ILE A 347 10.73 -5.90 8.74
N VAL A 348 11.43 -5.00 8.03
CA VAL A 348 11.72 -3.66 8.52
C VAL A 348 11.54 -2.63 7.41
N GLY A 349 10.84 -1.53 7.70
CA GLY A 349 10.79 -0.39 6.78
C GLY A 349 12.16 0.26 6.65
N LEU A 350 12.46 0.87 5.51
CA LEU A 350 13.70 1.63 5.37
C LEU A 350 13.82 2.67 6.50
N ARG A 351 15.03 2.80 7.06
CA ARG A 351 15.39 3.79 8.09
C ARG A 351 16.65 4.57 7.70
N ASP A 352 16.85 4.75 6.40
CA ASP A 352 17.91 5.62 5.88
C ASP A 352 17.59 7.11 6.16
N TRP A 353 18.54 7.98 5.86
CA TRP A 353 18.36 9.41 6.11
C TRP A 353 17.18 10.00 5.34
N HIS A 354 16.94 9.57 4.10
CA HIS A 354 15.85 10.09 3.28
C HIS A 354 14.49 9.77 3.89
N TYR A 355 14.30 8.54 4.38
CA TYR A 355 13.10 8.14 5.11
C TYR A 355 12.93 9.00 6.36
N LEU A 356 13.95 9.11 7.20
CA LEU A 356 13.84 9.83 8.47
C LEU A 356 13.58 11.34 8.26
N TYR A 357 14.27 11.96 7.29
CA TYR A 357 14.05 13.35 6.92
C TYR A 357 12.61 13.57 6.45
N TYR A 358 12.12 12.74 5.53
CA TYR A 358 10.73 12.83 5.09
C TYR A 358 9.75 12.60 6.26
N ARG A 359 9.97 11.55 7.05
CA ARG A 359 9.06 11.11 8.10
C ARG A 359 8.93 12.14 9.21
N TYR A 360 10.04 12.77 9.58
CA TYR A 360 10.09 13.66 10.74
C TYR A 360 10.29 15.11 10.32
N CYS A 361 11.34 15.45 9.58
CA CYS A 361 11.68 16.84 9.26
C CYS A 361 10.66 17.54 8.36
N THR A 362 9.97 16.80 7.48
CA THR A 362 8.92 17.37 6.62
C THR A 362 7.50 17.24 7.20
N HIS A 363 7.34 16.55 8.33
CA HIS A 363 6.05 16.45 9.01
C HIS A 363 5.61 17.83 9.56
N PRO A 364 4.33 18.21 9.48
CA PRO A 364 3.86 19.51 9.98
C PRO A 364 4.24 19.79 11.45
N SER A 365 4.23 18.77 12.32
CA SER A 365 4.64 18.90 13.73
C SER A 365 6.14 19.16 13.95
N TRP A 366 7.01 19.02 12.94
CA TRP A 366 8.42 19.38 13.09
C TRP A 366 8.59 20.86 13.36
N GLN A 367 7.88 21.71 12.60
CA GLN A 367 8.00 23.16 12.69
C GLN A 367 7.52 23.70 14.05
N SER A 368 6.62 22.99 14.73
CA SER A 368 6.16 23.32 16.08
C SER A 368 7.03 22.71 17.19
N GLY A 369 8.17 22.08 16.86
CA GLY A 369 9.06 21.43 17.82
C GLY A 369 8.50 20.13 18.40
N GLY A 370 7.57 19.48 17.70
CA GLY A 370 6.95 18.23 18.13
C GLY A 370 7.89 17.02 18.11
N TYR A 371 8.99 17.09 17.35
CA TYR A 371 10.03 16.07 17.32
C TYR A 371 11.38 16.65 17.73
N ARG A 372 12.21 15.82 18.36
CA ARG A 372 13.62 16.11 18.62
C ARG A 372 14.44 14.89 18.21
N CYS A 373 15.63 15.14 17.67
CA CYS A 373 16.57 14.09 17.33
C CYS A 373 17.82 14.22 18.21
N VAL A 374 18.27 13.10 18.74
CA VAL A 374 19.49 13.02 19.56
C VAL A 374 20.35 11.87 19.05
N ALA A 375 21.66 11.99 19.23
CA ALA A 375 22.59 10.93 18.91
C ALA A 375 23.35 10.50 20.16
N LEU A 376 23.77 9.24 20.15
CA LEU A 376 24.62 8.65 21.17
C LEU A 376 25.97 8.37 20.53
N CYS A 377 27.02 8.98 21.06
CA CYS A 377 28.39 8.84 20.57
C CYS A 377 29.23 8.12 21.60
N ARG A 378 30.25 7.37 21.17
CA ARG A 378 31.20 6.83 22.14
C ARG A 378 32.03 7.98 22.75
N ALA A 379 32.20 8.02 24.06
CA ALA A 379 32.97 9.04 24.78
C ALA A 379 34.39 9.15 24.19
N GLY A 380 34.75 10.35 23.73
CA GLY A 380 36.02 10.62 23.06
C GLY A 380 36.13 10.12 21.62
N ALA A 381 35.07 9.55 21.03
CA ALA A 381 34.99 9.22 19.62
C ALA A 381 34.05 10.18 18.88
N ALA A 382 34.37 10.47 17.61
CA ALA A 382 33.47 11.22 16.73
C ALA A 382 32.36 10.35 16.12
N GLU A 383 32.47 9.01 16.25
CA GLU A 383 31.58 8.06 15.59
C GLU A 383 30.26 7.87 16.37
N LEU A 384 29.14 8.02 15.65
CA LEU A 384 27.81 7.77 16.18
C LEU A 384 27.59 6.27 16.44
N SER A 385 27.01 5.95 17.58
CA SER A 385 26.56 4.59 17.93
C SER A 385 25.07 4.38 17.64
N ALA A 386 24.25 5.41 17.84
CA ALA A 386 22.84 5.39 17.49
C ALA A 386 22.28 6.80 17.31
N VAL A 387 21.23 6.91 16.49
CA VAL A 387 20.37 8.10 16.37
C VAL A 387 18.99 7.73 16.87
N VAL A 388 18.39 8.60 17.69
CA VAL A 388 17.06 8.39 18.29
C VAL A 388 16.18 9.60 18.00
N VAL A 389 15.01 9.36 17.42
CA VAL A 389 13.96 10.37 17.26
C VAL A 389 12.98 10.23 18.41
N VAL A 390 12.70 11.34 19.09
CA VAL A 390 11.80 11.38 20.24
C VAL A 390 10.71 12.44 20.08
N LYS A 391 9.56 12.19 20.71
CA LYS A 391 8.40 13.09 20.76
C LYS A 391 7.81 13.11 22.16
N LYS A 392 7.38 14.27 22.65
CA LYS A 392 6.61 14.33 23.91
C LYS A 392 5.21 13.79 23.67
N HIS A 393 4.76 12.84 24.50
CA HIS A 393 3.44 12.22 24.40
C HIS A 393 2.98 11.74 25.78
N ASP A 394 1.76 12.11 26.20
CA ASP A 394 1.13 11.69 27.47
C ASP A 394 2.05 11.77 28.72
N ASN A 395 2.70 12.91 28.91
CA ASN A 395 3.68 13.18 29.97
C ASN A 395 4.95 12.31 29.94
N ALA A 396 5.22 11.62 28.85
CA ALA A 396 6.44 10.84 28.62
C ALA A 396 7.21 11.37 27.41
N LEU A 397 8.48 10.99 27.34
CA LEU A 397 9.25 11.11 26.11
C LEU A 397 9.17 9.78 25.36
N LEU A 398 8.46 9.79 24.24
CA LEU A 398 8.25 8.62 23.38
C LEU A 398 9.35 8.52 22.33
N VAL A 399 10.04 7.39 22.29
CA VAL A 399 10.94 7.01 21.19
C VAL A 399 10.09 6.69 19.97
N MET A 400 10.19 7.56 18.96
CA MET A 400 9.56 7.39 17.65
C MET A 400 10.35 6.38 16.80
N ASP A 401 11.67 6.56 16.71
CA ASP A 401 12.56 5.63 16.03
C ASP A 401 13.94 5.59 16.69
N ILE A 402 14.65 4.47 16.48
CA ILE A 402 16.06 4.29 16.85
C ILE A 402 16.78 3.60 15.69
N ILE A 403 17.95 4.11 15.34
CA ILE A 403 18.75 3.65 14.19
C ILE A 403 20.19 3.44 14.66
N GLY A 404 20.74 2.27 14.36
CA GLY A 404 22.09 1.85 14.76
C GLY A 404 22.19 0.34 14.90
N ALA A 405 23.30 -0.14 15.45
CA ALA A 405 23.49 -1.56 15.74
C ALA A 405 22.42 -2.05 16.73
N VAL A 406 21.63 -3.07 16.35
CA VAL A 406 20.50 -3.56 17.15
C VAL A 406 20.99 -4.09 18.50
N ALA A 407 22.18 -4.71 18.52
CA ALA A 407 22.81 -5.18 19.75
C ALA A 407 23.12 -4.06 20.77
N GLN A 408 23.18 -2.79 20.33
CA GLN A 408 23.46 -1.64 21.18
C GLN A 408 22.20 -0.92 21.67
N PHE A 409 21.01 -1.28 21.17
CA PHE A 409 19.76 -0.59 21.54
C PHE A 409 19.47 -0.61 23.05
N PRO A 410 19.63 -1.73 23.79
CA PRO A 410 19.41 -1.72 25.24
C PRO A 410 20.32 -0.71 25.96
N THR A 411 21.60 -0.67 25.60
CA THR A 411 22.58 0.28 26.15
C THR A 411 22.21 1.72 25.79
N ALA A 412 21.84 1.97 24.54
CA ALA A 412 21.43 3.28 24.05
C ALA A 412 20.20 3.82 24.78
N LEU A 413 19.15 2.99 24.92
CA LEU A 413 17.90 3.34 25.59
C LEU A 413 18.10 3.55 27.10
N GLN A 414 18.92 2.71 27.74
CA GLN A 414 19.28 2.90 29.16
C GLN A 414 20.05 4.21 29.37
N THR A 415 20.97 4.53 28.45
CA THR A 415 21.75 5.76 28.49
C THR A 415 20.85 6.99 28.32
N LEU A 416 19.96 6.98 27.32
CA LEU A 416 18.97 8.04 27.10
C LEU A 416 18.07 8.21 28.32
N SER A 417 17.58 7.12 28.92
CA SER A 417 16.77 7.17 30.14
C SER A 417 17.55 7.74 31.34
N GLY A 418 18.86 7.54 31.41
CA GLY A 418 19.72 8.12 32.45
C GLY A 418 19.90 9.62 32.29
N PHE A 419 20.07 10.12 31.07
CA PHE A 419 20.13 11.57 30.80
C PHE A 419 18.82 12.28 31.15
N LEU A 420 17.69 11.58 30.99
CA LEU A 420 16.36 12.06 31.37
C LEU A 420 16.04 11.85 32.85
N ALA A 421 16.89 11.18 33.64
CA ALA A 421 16.59 10.92 35.06
C ALA A 421 16.53 12.20 35.93
N SER A 422 16.96 13.34 35.40
CA SER A 422 16.81 14.66 36.02
C SER A 422 15.52 15.39 35.61
N THR A 423 14.75 14.84 34.67
CA THR A 423 13.44 15.33 34.26
C THR A 423 12.34 14.51 34.95
N ASP A 424 11.14 15.09 35.08
CA ASP A 424 9.95 14.37 35.57
C ASP A 424 9.29 13.50 34.47
N GLU A 425 9.91 13.41 33.27
CA GLU A 425 9.35 12.75 32.09
C GLU A 425 9.99 11.35 31.91
N PRO A 426 9.23 10.24 32.05
CA PRO A 426 9.73 8.91 31.77
C PRO A 426 10.03 8.71 30.27
N LEU A 427 11.05 7.90 29.96
CA LEU A 427 11.28 7.41 28.60
C LEU A 427 10.37 6.21 28.34
N VAL A 428 9.70 6.21 27.18
CA VAL A 428 8.90 5.08 26.69
C VAL A 428 9.23 4.77 25.23
N CYS A 429 9.14 3.51 24.84
CA CYS A 429 9.29 3.06 23.45
C CYS A 429 8.15 2.12 23.12
N ARG A 430 7.47 2.33 22.00
CA ARG A 430 6.46 1.40 21.51
C ARG A 430 7.03 0.61 20.34
N ILE A 431 6.86 -0.71 20.40
CA ILE A 431 7.41 -1.63 19.41
C ILE A 431 6.48 -2.84 19.27
N THR A 432 6.59 -3.55 18.15
CA THR A 432 6.03 -4.90 18.00
C THR A 432 6.57 -5.87 19.05
N GLN A 433 5.68 -6.67 19.64
CA GLN A 433 6.00 -7.57 20.75
C GLN A 433 7.07 -8.59 20.39
N GLY A 434 7.07 -9.10 19.15
CA GLY A 434 8.12 -9.99 18.63
C GLY A 434 9.54 -9.42 18.74
N GLN A 435 9.69 -8.09 18.77
CA GLN A 435 10.99 -7.41 18.84
C GLN A 435 11.36 -6.91 20.23
N PHE A 436 10.49 -7.09 21.24
CA PHE A 436 10.67 -6.54 22.58
C PHE A 436 12.04 -6.89 23.21
N ALA A 437 12.50 -8.13 23.04
CA ALA A 437 13.78 -8.59 23.60
C ALA A 437 14.99 -7.78 23.09
N ARG A 438 14.89 -7.15 21.92
CA ARG A 438 15.97 -6.33 21.32
C ARG A 438 16.10 -4.94 21.95
N ILE A 439 15.06 -4.49 22.65
CA ILE A 439 15.03 -3.16 23.29
C ILE A 439 14.89 -3.24 24.82
N SER A 440 14.62 -4.43 25.37
CA SER A 440 14.41 -4.61 26.81
C SER A 440 15.69 -4.35 27.61
N VAL A 441 15.53 -3.70 28.77
CA VAL A 441 16.62 -3.45 29.74
C VAL A 441 16.23 -3.98 31.12
N HIS A 442 17.19 -4.18 32.00
CA HIS A 442 16.88 -4.61 33.36
C HIS A 442 15.96 -3.59 34.07
N GLY A 443 14.80 -4.07 34.54
CA GLY A 443 13.81 -3.24 35.24
C GLY A 443 12.88 -2.45 34.34
N CYS A 444 12.89 -2.65 33.01
CA CYS A 444 11.84 -2.08 32.16
C CYS A 444 10.50 -2.77 32.39
N GLU A 445 9.42 -1.99 32.34
CA GLU A 445 8.06 -2.49 32.42
C GLU A 445 7.47 -2.56 31.01
N MET A 446 6.90 -3.71 30.66
CA MET A 446 6.19 -3.90 29.40
C MET A 446 4.68 -3.80 29.64
N ARG A 447 4.00 -3.02 28.82
CA ARG A 447 2.54 -2.89 28.81
C ARG A 447 2.01 -3.23 27.41
N ASP A 448 1.00 -4.10 27.36
CA ASP A 448 0.24 -4.33 26.14
C ASP A 448 -0.61 -3.09 25.81
N LEU A 449 -0.54 -2.61 24.58
CA LEU A 449 -1.34 -1.48 24.12
C LEU A 449 -2.70 -1.90 23.57
N GLU A 450 -2.98 -3.21 23.52
CA GLU A 450 -4.14 -3.82 22.90
C GLU A 450 -4.30 -3.38 21.44
N ILE A 451 -3.17 -3.24 20.73
CA ILE A 451 -3.12 -2.95 19.29
C ILE A 451 -2.48 -4.15 18.61
N ASP A 452 -3.31 -4.96 17.97
CA ASP A 452 -2.86 -6.08 17.15
C ASP A 452 -2.41 -5.59 15.77
N ILE A 453 -1.34 -6.20 15.25
CA ILE A 453 -0.79 -5.92 13.92
C ILE A 453 -1.40 -6.91 12.91
N PRO A 454 -2.26 -6.43 11.98
CA PRO A 454 -2.88 -7.28 10.99
C PRO A 454 -1.96 -7.57 9.82
N CYS A 455 -2.21 -8.69 9.14
CA CYS A 455 -1.78 -8.93 7.77
C CYS A 455 -2.98 -9.24 6.87
N ASN A 456 -2.81 -9.01 5.57
CA ASN A 456 -3.79 -9.39 4.56
C ASN A 456 -3.96 -10.91 4.50
N SER A 457 -5.22 -11.37 4.52
CA SER A 457 -5.60 -12.77 4.28
C SER A 457 -6.58 -12.93 3.12
N TRP A 458 -6.86 -11.84 2.40
CA TRP A 458 -7.88 -11.79 1.34
C TRP A 458 -7.31 -12.21 -0.02
N THR A 459 -6.14 -11.68 -0.38
CA THR A 459 -5.43 -12.02 -1.63
C THR A 459 -4.27 -12.98 -1.34
N ARG A 460 -3.75 -13.65 -2.38
CA ARG A 460 -2.62 -14.56 -2.19
C ARG A 460 -1.34 -13.78 -1.90
N GLY A 461 -0.67 -14.18 -0.82
CA GLY A 461 0.56 -13.56 -0.35
C GLY A 461 1.22 -14.38 0.76
N PRO A 462 2.29 -13.86 1.36
CA PRO A 462 2.90 -14.42 2.57
C PRO A 462 1.86 -14.64 3.68
N GLN A 463 1.89 -15.80 4.32
CA GLN A 463 0.89 -16.19 5.32
C GLN A 463 1.21 -15.63 6.70
N ALA A 464 0.19 -15.43 7.54
CA ALA A 464 0.36 -14.89 8.90
C ALA A 464 1.44 -15.61 9.72
N ARG A 465 1.51 -16.94 9.61
CA ARG A 465 2.52 -17.79 10.28
C ARG A 465 3.97 -17.46 9.89
N GLU A 466 4.20 -17.00 8.66
CA GLU A 466 5.53 -16.65 8.15
C GLU A 466 5.93 -15.25 8.63
N LEU A 467 4.94 -14.39 8.89
CA LEU A 467 5.11 -13.01 9.32
C LEU A 467 5.11 -12.87 10.85
N ALA A 468 4.75 -13.94 11.58
CA ALA A 468 4.51 -13.92 13.01
C ALA A 468 5.76 -13.43 13.77
N GLY A 469 5.60 -12.33 14.51
CA GLY A 469 6.69 -11.71 15.27
C GLY A 469 7.82 -11.08 14.44
N ALA A 470 7.72 -11.06 13.10
CA ALA A 470 8.83 -10.67 12.23
C ALA A 470 8.93 -9.16 11.98
N TRP A 471 7.84 -8.42 12.20
CA TRP A 471 7.80 -6.98 11.94
C TRP A 471 8.63 -6.21 12.97
N TRP A 472 9.53 -5.35 12.50
CA TRP A 472 10.08 -4.23 13.26
C TRP A 472 9.23 -3.00 12.96
N LEU A 473 8.29 -2.70 13.85
CA LEU A 473 7.51 -1.47 13.79
C LEU A 473 7.68 -0.72 15.09
N THR A 474 7.82 0.60 15.00
CA THR A 474 8.00 1.52 16.13
C THR A 474 6.84 2.50 16.19
N ALA A 475 6.78 3.35 17.23
CA ALA A 475 5.82 4.46 17.27
C ALA A 475 5.95 5.38 16.04
N GLY A 476 7.15 5.47 15.47
CA GLY A 476 7.46 6.19 14.24
C GLY A 476 6.62 5.76 13.04
N ASP A 477 6.21 4.49 12.98
CA ASP A 477 5.34 3.98 11.91
C ASP A 477 3.87 4.38 12.10
N MET A 478 3.46 4.90 13.27
CA MET A 478 2.08 5.33 13.52
C MET A 478 1.86 6.77 13.05
N ASP A 479 0.81 7.01 12.26
CA ASP A 479 0.52 8.33 11.65
C ASP A 479 -0.33 9.28 12.52
N PHE A 480 -0.80 8.84 13.68
CA PHE A 480 -1.82 9.55 14.48
C PHE A 480 -1.38 9.91 15.89
N LEU A 481 -0.08 9.76 16.21
CA LEU A 481 0.51 10.10 17.50
C LEU A 481 0.89 11.57 17.59
#